data_AF-A0A2A6J8I7-F1
#
_entry.id   AF-A0A2A6J8I7-F1
#
_cell.length_a   1.000
_cell.length_b   1.000
_cell.length_c   1.000
_cell.angle_alpha   90.00
_cell.angle_beta   90.00
_cell.angle_gamma   90.00
#
_symmetry.space_group_name_H-M   'P 1'
#
loop_
_entity.id
_entity.type
_entity.pdbx_description
1 polymer ?
#
loop_
_entity_poly.entity_id
_entity_poly.type
_entity_poly.pdbx_seq_one_letter_code
_entity_poly.pdbx_strand_id
1 'polypeptide(L)'
;MLASSKSLPIKENIMDFDAAKQRRALQARSYVRLAPNLVHLNTVHGNHGVALEVEGGIASLTFYEGNPVQSAELLMTAAEAVTAQDRSIKSVAFEGHQASLSRHISGVGGRLDSAILWQWPSLWLPQLSYPLPPVQEMTAGRYHPRRPVKPKGTVYQRFIPWLERDISFRVADPETDLAAFHRWMNDEQVNTIWEDAGSLDKHRQILQERIADPHVLPLIGSFADIPFGYFEVYWAKENRLGPFYDADDYDRGWHVAIGEPDYRGKKWISAWLPSLMHFIFLDDPRTKRIVGEPRASHEQQIRNLDRSGFAKVKHFDFPHKRALLVMLTRERFFGDHLWVPAS
;
A
#
# COMPACT_ATOMS: atom_id res chain seq x y z
N MET A 1 26.53 65.19 -7.12
CA MET A 1 25.93 64.79 -5.83
C MET A 1 24.87 63.74 -6.12
N LEU A 2 25.19 62.48 -5.85
CA LEU A 2 24.33 61.32 -6.04
C LEU A 2 23.37 61.22 -4.84
N ALA A 3 22.06 61.27 -5.09
CA ALA A 3 21.05 60.96 -4.10
C ALA A 3 20.78 59.45 -4.09
N SER A 4 21.03 58.84 -2.93
CA SER A 4 20.83 57.43 -2.60
C SER A 4 19.37 57.00 -2.78
N SER A 5 19.11 56.02 -3.67
CA SER A 5 17.87 55.22 -3.60
C SER A 5 18.14 53.98 -2.76
N LYS A 6 17.58 53.92 -1.55
CA LYS A 6 17.62 52.72 -0.71
C LYS A 6 16.74 51.65 -1.34
N SER A 7 17.36 50.61 -1.88
CA SER A 7 16.67 49.35 -2.20
C SER A 7 16.29 48.67 -0.88
N LEU A 8 14.99 48.56 -0.62
CA LEU A 8 14.46 47.69 0.43
C LEU A 8 14.82 46.24 0.09
N PRO A 9 15.35 45.43 1.03
CA PRO A 9 15.58 44.02 0.78
C PRO A 9 14.21 43.35 0.59
N ILE A 10 14.01 42.74 -0.58
CA ILE A 10 12.91 41.80 -0.80
C ILE A 10 13.18 40.66 0.19
N LYS A 11 12.42 40.60 1.28
CA LYS A 11 12.34 39.37 2.07
C LYS A 11 11.78 38.32 1.13
N GLU A 12 12.60 37.34 0.78
CA GLU A 12 12.15 36.06 0.25
C GLU A 12 11.25 35.40 1.30
N ASN A 13 9.99 35.83 1.37
CA ASN A 13 8.90 34.97 1.78
C ASN A 13 8.48 34.18 0.53
N ILE A 14 9.39 33.36 0.01
CA ILE A 14 8.94 32.15 -0.67
C ILE A 14 8.20 31.40 0.44
N MET A 15 6.92 31.13 0.21
CA MET A 15 6.14 30.27 1.09
C MET A 15 6.93 28.99 1.28
N ASP A 16 7.60 28.90 2.43
CA ASP A 16 8.14 27.66 2.94
C ASP A 16 6.89 26.83 3.23
N PHE A 17 6.49 26.02 2.24
CA PHE A 17 5.63 24.87 2.45
C PHE A 17 6.45 23.84 3.24
N ASP A 18 6.95 24.27 4.40
CA ASP A 18 7.73 23.45 5.26
C ASP A 18 6.83 22.27 5.59
N ALA A 19 7.33 21.10 5.22
CA ALA A 19 6.70 19.80 5.28
C ALA A 19 6.57 19.32 6.73
N ALA A 20 6.24 20.24 7.64
CA ALA A 20 5.80 20.03 9.00
C ALA A 20 4.27 19.87 9.06
N LYS A 21 3.65 19.23 8.06
CA LYS A 21 2.46 18.44 8.36
C LYS A 21 2.94 17.36 9.32
N GLN A 22 2.67 17.57 10.62
CA GLN A 22 2.88 16.58 11.67
C GLN A 22 2.65 15.19 11.10
N ARG A 23 3.70 14.36 11.07
CA ARG A 23 3.56 12.95 10.69
C ARG A 23 2.46 12.40 11.59
N ARG A 24 1.32 12.04 11.00
CA ARG A 24 0.26 11.41 11.77
C ARG A 24 0.76 10.01 12.10
N ALA A 25 0.99 9.74 13.37
CA ALA A 25 1.15 8.37 13.80
C ALA A 25 -0.17 7.65 13.47
N LEU A 26 -0.11 6.58 12.67
CA LEU A 26 -1.25 5.71 12.55
C LEU A 26 -1.57 5.18 13.94
N GLN A 27 -2.82 5.36 14.35
CA GLN A 27 -3.26 4.84 15.62
C GLN A 27 -3.24 3.32 15.56
N ALA A 28 -2.52 2.72 16.51
CA ALA A 28 -2.52 1.28 16.69
C ALA A 28 -3.96 0.83 16.91
N ARG A 29 -4.36 -0.20 16.17
CA ARG A 29 -5.68 -0.80 16.28
C ARG A 29 -5.59 -2.27 15.97
N SER A 30 -6.30 -3.06 16.75
CA SER A 30 -6.47 -4.49 16.54
C SER A 30 -7.91 -4.86 16.81
N TYR A 31 -8.32 -6.02 16.31
CA TYR A 31 -9.66 -6.51 16.56
C TYR A 31 -9.69 -8.03 16.58
N VAL A 32 -10.48 -8.56 17.49
CA VAL A 32 -10.64 -10.00 17.70
C VAL A 32 -12.12 -10.32 17.55
N ARG A 33 -12.42 -11.36 16.76
CA ARG A 33 -13.78 -11.88 16.66
C ARG A 33 -14.02 -12.85 17.82
N LEU A 34 -14.78 -12.42 18.82
CA LEU A 34 -15.06 -13.19 20.04
C LEU A 34 -16.18 -14.23 19.81
N ALA A 35 -17.11 -13.92 18.91
CA ALA A 35 -18.18 -14.80 18.47
C ALA A 35 -18.55 -14.47 17.01
N PRO A 36 -19.33 -15.30 16.30
CA PRO A 36 -19.74 -15.02 14.92
C PRO A 36 -20.36 -13.63 14.72
N ASN A 37 -21.08 -13.13 15.72
CA ASN A 37 -21.80 -11.86 15.73
C ASN A 37 -21.18 -10.80 16.67
N LEU A 38 -19.96 -11.00 17.18
CA LEU A 38 -19.34 -10.07 18.12
C LEU A 38 -17.86 -9.85 17.80
N VAL A 39 -17.50 -8.59 17.56
CA VAL A 39 -16.12 -8.15 17.36
C VAL A 39 -15.72 -7.22 18.50
N HIS A 40 -14.55 -7.46 19.07
CA HIS A 40 -13.94 -6.58 20.05
C HIS A 40 -12.85 -5.76 19.38
N LEU A 41 -13.00 -4.43 19.41
CA LEU A 41 -12.05 -3.47 18.86
C LEU A 41 -11.17 -2.95 19.98
N ASN A 42 -9.86 -2.92 19.76
CA ASN A 42 -8.90 -2.21 20.59
C ASN A 42 -8.39 -1.01 19.80
N THR A 43 -8.63 0.19 20.32
CA THR A 43 -8.25 1.47 19.72
C THR A 43 -7.57 2.36 20.75
N VAL A 44 -6.96 3.46 20.32
CA VAL A 44 -6.40 4.46 21.26
C VAL A 44 -7.47 5.12 22.14
N HIS A 45 -8.75 5.02 21.75
CA HIS A 45 -9.88 5.53 22.52
C HIS A 45 -10.45 4.50 23.51
N GLY A 46 -9.85 3.31 23.57
CA GLY A 46 -10.26 2.23 24.45
C GLY A 46 -10.77 1.01 23.69
N ASN A 47 -11.40 0.13 24.47
CA ASN A 47 -11.94 -1.15 24.03
C ASN A 47 -13.44 -1.03 23.75
N HIS A 48 -13.89 -1.57 22.61
CA HIS A 48 -15.28 -1.47 22.19
C HIS A 48 -15.82 -2.81 21.71
N GLY A 49 -16.92 -3.26 22.32
CA GLY A 49 -17.70 -4.40 21.83
C GLY A 49 -18.69 -3.97 20.76
N VAL A 50 -18.61 -4.58 19.58
CA VAL A 50 -19.47 -4.29 18.44
C VAL A 50 -20.19 -5.56 18.02
N ALA A 51 -21.52 -5.55 18.17
CA ALA A 51 -22.37 -6.58 17.58
C ALA A 51 -22.48 -6.38 16.07
N LEU A 52 -22.52 -7.51 15.36
CA LEU A 52 -22.56 -7.60 13.91
C LEU A 52 -23.68 -8.55 13.49
N GLU A 53 -24.58 -8.06 12.65
CA GLU A 53 -25.53 -8.88 11.90
C GLU A 53 -25.23 -8.74 10.41
N VAL A 54 -25.15 -9.86 9.68
CA VAL A 54 -24.85 -9.87 8.24
C VAL A 54 -26.02 -10.45 7.48
N GLU A 55 -26.62 -9.64 6.62
CA GLU A 55 -27.70 -10.06 5.73
C GLU A 55 -27.47 -9.49 4.32
N GLY A 56 -27.52 -10.34 3.29
CA GLY A 56 -27.41 -9.89 1.89
C GLY A 56 -26.12 -9.13 1.56
N GLY A 57 -25.00 -9.41 2.25
CA GLY A 57 -23.74 -8.67 2.10
C GLY A 57 -23.72 -7.31 2.78
N ILE A 58 -24.69 -7.01 3.65
CA ILE A 58 -24.71 -5.80 4.48
C ILE A 58 -24.41 -6.20 5.92
N ALA A 59 -23.43 -5.55 6.53
CA ALA A 59 -23.10 -5.69 7.94
C ALA A 59 -23.74 -4.56 8.75
N SER A 60 -24.74 -4.86 9.57
CA SER A 60 -25.30 -3.89 10.54
C SER A 60 -24.52 -3.98 11.85
N LEU A 61 -23.94 -2.86 12.26
CA LEU A 61 -23.13 -2.75 13.46
C LEU A 61 -23.86 -1.99 14.57
N THR A 62 -23.89 -2.61 15.76
CA THR A 62 -24.49 -2.06 16.97
C THR A 62 -23.43 -1.96 18.06
N PHE A 63 -23.25 -0.77 18.62
CA PHE A 63 -22.32 -0.53 19.73
C PHE A 63 -23.08 -0.64 21.06
N TYR A 64 -22.65 -1.53 21.96
CA TYR A 64 -23.25 -1.70 23.27
C TYR A 64 -22.75 -0.68 24.30
N GLU A 65 -21.49 -0.28 24.18
CA GLU A 65 -20.82 0.67 25.06
C GLU A 65 -19.97 1.66 24.24
N GLY A 66 -19.94 2.91 24.69
CA GLY A 66 -19.36 4.04 23.96
C GLY A 66 -20.41 4.81 23.16
N ASN A 67 -20.14 6.08 22.88
CA ASN A 67 -20.96 6.89 21.98
C ASN A 67 -20.24 6.97 20.62
N PRO A 68 -20.65 6.19 19.60
CA PRO A 68 -20.04 6.22 18.26
C PRO A 68 -20.05 7.60 17.60
N VAL A 69 -20.86 8.54 18.11
CA VAL A 69 -20.90 9.95 17.68
C VAL A 69 -19.61 10.70 18.06
N GLN A 70 -18.72 10.14 18.90
CA GLN A 70 -17.52 10.85 19.35
C GLN A 70 -16.33 10.77 18.38
N SER A 71 -16.28 9.85 17.41
CA SER A 71 -15.18 9.80 16.44
C SER A 71 -15.50 9.05 15.15
N ALA A 72 -15.34 9.72 14.00
CA ALA A 72 -15.38 9.07 12.69
C ALA A 72 -14.32 7.96 12.55
N GLU A 73 -13.21 8.06 13.28
CA GLU A 73 -12.13 7.06 13.26
C GLU A 73 -12.57 5.72 13.88
N LEU A 74 -13.41 5.75 14.91
CA LEU A 74 -13.98 4.54 15.51
C LEU A 74 -14.92 3.82 14.53
N LEU A 75 -15.80 4.57 13.85
CA LEU A 75 -16.70 4.01 12.84
C LEU A 75 -15.91 3.37 11.69
N MET A 76 -14.90 4.05 11.18
CA MET A 76 -14.04 3.55 10.10
C MET A 76 -13.24 2.32 10.54
N THR A 77 -12.75 2.29 11.78
CA THR A 77 -12.06 1.13 12.36
C THR A 77 -12.99 -0.07 12.52
N ALA A 78 -14.23 0.14 12.98
CA ALA A 78 -15.22 -0.92 13.11
C ALA A 78 -15.60 -1.50 11.74
N ALA A 79 -15.78 -0.64 10.74
CA ALA A 79 -16.05 -1.08 9.37
C ALA A 79 -14.86 -1.83 8.74
N GLU A 80 -13.63 -1.36 8.94
CA GLU A 80 -12.44 -2.11 8.54
C GLU A 80 -12.42 -3.48 9.22
N ALA A 81 -12.68 -3.54 10.52
CA ALA A 81 -12.60 -4.77 11.30
C ALA A 81 -13.48 -5.89 10.73
N VAL A 82 -14.70 -5.56 10.29
CA VAL A 82 -15.62 -6.55 9.71
C VAL A 82 -15.29 -6.85 8.25
N THR A 83 -14.98 -5.83 7.44
CA THR A 83 -14.71 -5.98 5.99
C THR A 83 -13.32 -6.55 5.68
N ALA A 84 -12.40 -6.54 6.65
CA ALA A 84 -11.08 -7.18 6.54
C ALA A 84 -11.11 -8.69 6.79
N GLN A 85 -12.20 -9.22 7.33
CA GLN A 85 -12.36 -10.65 7.65
C GLN A 85 -13.28 -11.37 6.66
N ASP A 86 -14.21 -10.64 6.06
CA ASP A 86 -15.22 -11.22 5.17
C ASP A 86 -15.41 -10.34 3.93
N ARG A 87 -14.94 -10.85 2.79
CA ARG A 87 -15.06 -10.18 1.48
C ARG A 87 -16.48 -10.17 0.91
N SER A 88 -17.40 -10.94 1.48
CA SER A 88 -18.82 -10.95 1.08
C SER A 88 -19.55 -9.70 1.57
N ILE A 89 -19.05 -9.04 2.62
CA ILE A 89 -19.58 -7.78 3.13
C ILE A 89 -19.28 -6.68 2.11
N LYS A 90 -20.34 -6.15 1.48
CA LYS A 90 -20.34 -5.08 0.48
C LYS A 90 -20.58 -3.71 1.08
N SER A 91 -21.35 -3.62 2.15
CA SER A 91 -21.56 -2.36 2.86
C SER A 91 -21.74 -2.57 4.35
N VAL A 92 -21.49 -1.51 5.10
CA VAL A 92 -21.62 -1.47 6.57
C VAL A 92 -22.65 -0.41 6.94
N ALA A 93 -23.63 -0.78 7.76
CA ALA A 93 -24.58 0.13 8.38
C ALA A 93 -24.23 0.31 9.86
N PHE A 94 -24.46 1.51 10.39
CA PHE A 94 -24.29 1.78 11.81
C PHE A 94 -25.64 2.13 12.40
N GLU A 95 -26.20 1.22 13.19
CA GLU A 95 -27.53 1.40 13.78
C GLU A 95 -27.52 2.61 14.73
N GLY A 96 -28.49 3.51 14.57
CA GLY A 96 -28.59 4.75 15.36
C GLY A 96 -27.57 5.85 15.03
N HIS A 97 -26.64 5.62 14.09
CA HIS A 97 -25.53 6.56 13.81
C HIS A 97 -25.37 6.93 12.32
N GLN A 98 -26.39 6.71 11.49
CA GLN A 98 -26.31 6.98 10.04
C GLN A 98 -25.96 8.44 9.71
N ALA A 99 -26.36 9.40 10.54
CA ALA A 99 -26.10 10.83 10.35
C ALA A 99 -24.65 11.26 10.65
N SER A 100 -23.85 10.41 11.31
CA SER A 100 -22.47 10.72 11.71
C SER A 100 -21.44 10.42 10.62
N LEU A 101 -21.84 9.71 9.55
CA LEU A 101 -20.96 9.44 8.42
C LEU A 101 -20.86 10.69 7.52
N SER A 102 -19.64 11.07 7.16
CA SER A 102 -19.46 12.15 6.20
C SER A 102 -20.08 11.76 4.85
N ARG A 103 -20.75 12.73 4.21
CA ARG A 103 -21.47 12.51 2.93
C ARG A 103 -20.63 11.91 1.80
N HIS A 104 -19.30 12.04 1.89
CA HIS A 104 -18.34 11.55 0.91
C HIS A 104 -18.08 10.03 0.99
N ILE A 105 -18.45 9.41 2.12
CA ILE A 105 -18.22 7.98 2.39
C ILE A 105 -19.54 7.23 2.64
N SER A 106 -20.62 7.95 2.91
CA SER A 106 -21.98 7.40 2.92
C SER A 106 -22.47 7.13 1.50
N GLY A 107 -22.64 5.86 1.15
CA GLY A 107 -23.42 5.43 -0.01
C GLY A 107 -24.93 5.66 0.18
N VAL A 108 -25.72 5.11 -0.74
CA VAL A 108 -27.19 5.22 -0.72
C VAL A 108 -27.74 4.63 0.58
N GLY A 109 -28.59 5.37 1.29
CA GLY A 109 -29.25 4.91 2.52
C GLY A 109 -28.41 5.01 3.80
N GLY A 110 -27.33 5.81 3.81
CA GLY A 110 -26.53 6.03 5.02
C GLY A 110 -25.61 4.86 5.38
N ARG A 111 -25.31 3.99 4.41
CA ARG A 111 -24.40 2.85 4.53
C ARG A 111 -23.02 3.21 4.00
N LEU A 112 -21.98 2.65 4.59
CA LEU A 112 -20.61 2.77 4.14
C LEU A 112 -20.29 1.67 3.13
N ASP A 113 -20.00 2.03 1.88
CA ASP A 113 -19.58 1.07 0.86
C ASP A 113 -18.15 0.59 1.15
N SER A 114 -17.93 -0.73 1.08
CA SER A 114 -16.63 -1.32 1.42
C SER A 114 -15.57 -0.95 0.38
N ALA A 115 -15.89 -0.96 -0.92
CA ALA A 115 -14.94 -0.57 -1.95
C ALA A 115 -14.54 0.92 -1.83
N ILE A 116 -15.43 1.78 -1.32
CA ILE A 116 -15.11 3.19 -1.00
C ILE A 116 -14.25 3.28 0.26
N LEU A 117 -14.63 2.59 1.34
CA LEU A 117 -13.87 2.53 2.59
C LEU A 117 -12.41 2.16 2.36
N TRP A 118 -12.17 1.08 1.62
CA TRP A 118 -10.83 0.58 1.32
C TRP A 118 -10.04 1.47 0.35
N GLN A 119 -10.66 2.50 -0.21
CA GLN A 119 -9.94 3.54 -0.96
C GLN A 119 -9.65 4.79 -0.14
N TRP A 120 -10.08 4.83 1.13
CA TRP A 120 -9.88 5.97 2.02
C TRP A 120 -8.56 5.83 2.79
N PRO A 121 -7.48 6.52 2.39
CA PRO A 121 -6.13 6.19 2.83
C PRO A 121 -5.84 6.44 4.31
N SER A 122 -6.67 7.22 5.00
CA SER A 122 -6.38 7.70 6.37
C SER A 122 -6.31 6.60 7.42
N LEU A 123 -6.76 5.38 7.13
CA LEU A 123 -6.60 4.23 8.02
C LEU A 123 -5.23 3.55 7.86
N TRP A 124 -4.61 3.64 6.69
CA TRP A 124 -3.45 2.79 6.36
C TRP A 124 -2.19 3.56 6.00
N LEU A 125 -2.31 4.84 5.61
CA LEU A 125 -1.17 5.69 5.28
C LEU A 125 -0.90 6.68 6.43
N PRO A 126 0.31 6.70 7.02
CA PRO A 126 0.68 7.66 8.07
C PRO A 126 0.87 9.08 7.53
N GLN A 127 1.15 9.21 6.23
CA GLN A 127 1.26 10.48 5.54
C GLN A 127 0.29 10.52 4.37
N LEU A 128 -0.64 11.48 4.40
CA LEU A 128 -1.55 11.74 3.30
C LEU A 128 -0.92 12.76 2.35
N SER A 129 -0.75 12.36 1.10
CA SER A 129 -0.29 13.23 0.03
C SER A 129 -1.46 13.59 -0.87
N TYR A 130 -1.60 14.88 -1.18
CA TYR A 130 -2.57 15.33 -2.17
C TYR A 130 -1.92 15.19 -3.56
N PRO A 131 -2.59 14.55 -4.54
CA PRO A 131 -2.03 14.45 -5.88
C PRO A 131 -1.87 15.85 -6.47
N LEU A 132 -0.62 16.27 -6.67
CA LEU A 132 -0.34 17.55 -7.32
C LEU A 132 -0.72 17.48 -8.81
N PRO A 133 -1.16 18.60 -9.41
CA PRO A 133 -1.31 18.71 -10.85
C PRO A 133 -0.04 18.22 -11.57
N PRO A 134 -0.17 17.37 -12.60
CA PRO A 134 1.00 16.82 -13.27
C PRO A 134 1.80 17.91 -13.97
N VAL A 135 3.08 17.98 -13.64
CA VAL A 135 4.09 18.70 -14.43
C VAL A 135 4.88 17.65 -15.17
N GLN A 136 4.89 17.70 -16.49
CA GLN A 136 5.55 16.70 -17.31
C GLN A 136 7.06 16.96 -17.41
N GLU A 137 7.84 15.88 -17.48
CA GLU A 137 9.29 15.91 -17.67
C GLU A 137 9.75 14.77 -18.58
N MET A 138 11.02 14.84 -18.99
CA MET A 138 11.65 13.85 -19.86
C MET A 138 12.86 13.26 -19.16
N THR A 139 12.82 11.97 -18.84
CA THR A 139 13.94 11.25 -18.21
C THR A 139 14.33 10.08 -19.10
N ALA A 140 15.62 9.99 -19.47
CA ALA A 140 16.14 8.91 -20.32
C ALA A 140 15.30 8.64 -21.60
N GLY A 141 14.80 9.71 -22.24
CA GLY A 141 13.98 9.63 -23.45
C GLY A 141 12.51 9.24 -23.23
N ARG A 142 12.02 9.25 -21.99
CA ARG A 142 10.63 8.92 -21.63
C ARG A 142 9.90 10.14 -21.09
N TYR A 143 8.74 10.44 -21.67
CA TYR A 143 7.87 11.54 -21.26
C TYR A 143 6.89 11.08 -20.19
N HIS A 144 6.95 11.65 -18.98
CA HIS A 144 6.13 11.25 -17.84
C HIS A 144 5.91 12.42 -16.87
N PRO A 145 4.91 12.35 -15.98
CA PRO A 145 4.76 13.33 -14.90
C PRO A 145 5.97 13.26 -13.96
N ARG A 146 6.36 14.42 -13.44
CA ARG A 146 7.31 14.53 -12.34
C ARG A 146 6.83 13.70 -11.16
N ARG A 147 7.70 12.81 -10.69
CA ARG A 147 7.40 11.91 -9.57
C ARG A 147 7.52 12.65 -8.24
N PRO A 148 6.66 12.34 -7.25
CA PRO A 148 6.77 12.93 -5.93
C PRO A 148 8.11 12.55 -5.28
N VAL A 149 8.58 13.40 -4.36
CA VAL A 149 9.74 13.09 -3.53
C VAL A 149 9.42 11.84 -2.70
N LYS A 150 10.39 10.93 -2.58
CA LYS A 150 10.22 9.72 -1.77
C LYS A 150 9.91 10.08 -0.32
N PRO A 151 8.91 9.44 0.31
CA PRO A 151 8.67 9.60 1.73
C PRO A 151 9.83 9.00 2.55
N LYS A 152 9.78 9.17 3.87
CA LYS A 152 10.71 8.55 4.82
C LYS A 152 9.93 7.80 5.89
N GLY A 153 10.47 6.67 6.36
CA GLY A 153 9.84 5.85 7.41
C GLY A 153 8.69 5.00 6.87
N THR A 154 7.77 4.63 7.76
CA THR A 154 6.58 3.84 7.43
C THR A 154 5.69 4.58 6.43
N VAL A 155 5.26 3.88 5.39
CA VAL A 155 4.35 4.40 4.35
C VAL A 155 3.01 3.69 4.35
N TYR A 156 2.93 2.49 4.95
CA TYR A 156 1.70 1.72 5.05
C TYR A 156 1.71 0.83 6.29
N GLN A 157 0.58 0.70 6.96
CA GLN A 157 0.36 -0.30 8.01
C GLN A 157 -1.10 -0.77 8.04
N ARG A 158 -1.31 -2.06 8.28
CA ARG A 158 -2.63 -2.68 8.42
C ARG A 158 -2.56 -3.89 9.37
N PHE A 159 -3.60 -4.06 10.18
CA PHE A 159 -3.78 -5.29 10.98
C PHE A 159 -4.32 -6.44 10.11
N ILE A 160 -3.69 -7.62 10.21
CA ILE A 160 -4.06 -8.85 9.48
C ILE A 160 -4.77 -9.81 10.43
N PRO A 161 -6.11 -9.97 10.34
CA PRO A 161 -6.89 -10.68 11.36
C PRO A 161 -6.53 -12.15 11.50
N TRP A 162 -6.35 -12.85 10.38
CA TRP A 162 -6.03 -14.28 10.38
C TRP A 162 -4.58 -14.60 10.77
N LEU A 163 -3.74 -13.58 10.94
CA LEU A 163 -2.38 -13.73 11.50
C LEU A 163 -2.25 -13.08 12.88
N GLU A 164 -3.25 -12.33 13.32
CA GLU A 164 -3.24 -11.50 14.54
C GLU A 164 -1.98 -10.62 14.64
N ARG A 165 -1.55 -10.04 13.50
CA ARG A 165 -0.32 -9.25 13.40
C ARG A 165 -0.52 -8.06 12.48
N ASP A 166 0.15 -6.97 12.80
CA ASP A 166 0.32 -5.88 11.85
C ASP A 166 1.30 -6.27 10.76
N ILE A 167 0.96 -5.91 9.53
CA ILE A 167 1.92 -5.76 8.44
C ILE A 167 2.21 -4.28 8.23
N SER A 168 3.47 -3.94 8.03
CA SER A 168 3.90 -2.59 7.66
C SER A 168 4.89 -2.62 6.50
N PHE A 169 4.89 -1.54 5.73
CA PHE A 169 5.92 -1.24 4.75
C PHE A 169 6.54 0.11 5.09
N ARG A 170 7.86 0.18 5.09
CA ARG A 170 8.62 1.42 5.27
C ARG A 170 9.66 1.58 4.19
N VAL A 171 10.03 2.82 3.89
CA VAL A 171 11.15 3.08 2.98
C VAL A 171 12.43 2.47 3.55
N ALA A 172 13.18 1.79 2.69
CA ALA A 172 14.44 1.18 3.08
C ALA A 172 15.45 2.26 3.50
N ASP A 173 16.24 1.97 4.53
CA ASP A 173 17.31 2.81 5.03
C ASP A 173 18.64 2.06 4.87
N PRO A 174 19.55 2.54 4.01
CA PRO A 174 20.85 1.91 3.80
C PRO A 174 21.68 1.73 5.08
N GLU A 175 21.48 2.56 6.10
CA GLU A 175 22.24 2.46 7.34
C GLU A 175 21.71 1.34 8.24
N THR A 176 20.40 1.17 8.33
CA THR A 176 19.80 0.17 9.24
C THR A 176 19.50 -1.16 8.57
N ASP A 177 19.28 -1.19 7.25
CA ASP A 177 18.75 -2.35 6.55
C ASP A 177 19.78 -3.14 5.76
N LEU A 178 20.97 -2.57 5.56
CA LEU A 178 22.03 -3.17 4.74
C LEU A 178 22.38 -4.59 5.18
N ALA A 179 22.44 -4.86 6.49
CA ALA A 179 22.75 -6.20 7.00
C ALA A 179 21.68 -7.23 6.62
N ALA A 180 20.39 -6.88 6.75
CA ALA A 180 19.29 -7.77 6.38
C ALA A 180 19.22 -7.94 4.86
N PHE A 181 19.25 -6.83 4.12
CA PHE A 181 19.27 -6.84 2.65
C PHE A 181 20.43 -7.68 2.11
N HIS A 182 21.64 -7.54 2.67
CA HIS A 182 22.79 -8.31 2.23
C HIS A 182 22.66 -9.80 2.50
N ARG A 183 22.11 -10.19 3.65
CA ARG A 183 21.80 -11.60 3.93
C ARG A 183 20.78 -12.14 2.93
N TRP A 184 19.72 -11.39 2.66
CA TRP A 184 18.64 -11.83 1.77
C TRP A 184 19.08 -11.95 0.32
N MET A 185 19.84 -11.01 -0.22
CA MET A 185 20.33 -11.07 -1.61
C MET A 185 21.35 -12.21 -1.84
N ASN A 186 21.98 -12.70 -0.76
CA ASN A 186 22.84 -13.88 -0.81
C ASN A 186 22.13 -15.20 -0.48
N ASP A 187 20.84 -15.18 -0.12
CA ASP A 187 20.04 -16.41 0.03
C ASP A 187 19.86 -17.07 -1.35
N GLU A 188 20.11 -18.38 -1.44
CA GLU A 188 20.11 -19.11 -2.71
C GLU A 188 18.77 -19.01 -3.47
N GLN A 189 17.65 -19.08 -2.74
CA GLN A 189 16.31 -19.00 -3.35
C GLN A 189 16.00 -17.59 -3.86
N VAL A 190 16.41 -16.56 -3.12
CA VAL A 190 16.29 -15.16 -3.56
C VAL A 190 17.18 -14.90 -4.78
N ASN A 191 18.44 -15.32 -4.70
CA ASN A 191 19.44 -15.06 -5.72
C ASN A 191 19.15 -15.79 -7.05
N THR A 192 18.43 -16.91 -7.02
CA THR A 192 17.92 -17.58 -8.24
C THR A 192 17.06 -16.65 -9.11
N ILE A 193 16.42 -15.65 -8.51
CA ILE A 193 15.52 -14.72 -9.20
C ILE A 193 16.16 -13.34 -9.35
N TRP A 194 16.81 -12.85 -8.30
CA TRP A 194 17.39 -11.50 -8.25
C TRP A 194 18.77 -11.42 -8.88
N GLU A 195 19.54 -12.51 -8.88
CA GLU A 195 20.90 -12.59 -9.46
C GLU A 195 21.86 -11.51 -8.90
N ASP A 196 21.57 -11.01 -7.70
CA ASP A 196 22.25 -9.86 -7.07
C ASP A 196 23.22 -10.22 -5.96
N ALA A 197 23.45 -11.51 -5.64
CA ALA A 197 24.44 -11.94 -4.66
C ALA A 197 25.81 -11.26 -4.85
N GLY A 198 26.52 -11.05 -3.75
CA GLY A 198 27.79 -10.35 -3.76
C GLY A 198 28.17 -9.71 -2.42
N SER A 199 29.11 -8.77 -2.51
CA SER A 199 29.71 -8.10 -1.34
C SER A 199 28.73 -7.15 -0.64
N LEU A 200 29.06 -6.83 0.61
CA LEU A 200 28.33 -5.81 1.38
C LEU A 200 28.37 -4.44 0.67
N ASP A 201 29.49 -4.09 0.04
CA ASP A 201 29.64 -2.82 -0.67
C ASP A 201 28.78 -2.75 -1.93
N LYS A 202 28.68 -3.85 -2.71
CA LYS A 202 27.75 -3.95 -3.85
C LYS A 202 26.32 -3.67 -3.39
N HIS A 203 25.91 -4.28 -2.28
CA HIS A 203 24.55 -4.13 -1.76
C HIS A 203 24.28 -2.75 -1.18
N ARG A 204 25.28 -2.11 -0.56
CA ARG A 204 25.18 -0.69 -0.13
C ARG A 204 24.96 0.21 -1.33
N GLN A 205 25.71 0.01 -2.41
CA GLN A 205 25.56 0.77 -3.63
C GLN A 205 24.17 0.57 -4.25
N ILE A 206 23.66 -0.66 -4.33
CA ILE A 206 22.31 -0.95 -4.84
C ILE A 206 21.25 -0.18 -4.04
N LEU A 207 21.29 -0.22 -2.70
CA LEU A 207 20.33 0.51 -1.87
C LEU A 207 20.44 2.02 -2.08
N GLN A 208 21.65 2.57 -2.15
CA GLN A 208 21.88 3.99 -2.42
C GLN A 208 21.34 4.41 -3.79
N GLU A 209 21.56 3.61 -4.83
CA GLU A 209 21.04 3.84 -6.17
C GLU A 209 19.50 3.85 -6.20
N ARG A 210 18.86 2.87 -5.53
CA ARG A 210 17.39 2.82 -5.42
C ARG A 210 16.81 3.99 -4.64
N ILE A 211 17.51 4.45 -3.61
CA ILE A 211 17.14 5.65 -2.86
C ILE A 211 17.32 6.92 -3.69
N ALA A 212 18.29 6.96 -4.62
CA ALA A 212 18.48 8.09 -5.54
C ALA A 212 17.47 8.10 -6.70
N ASP A 213 17.11 6.94 -7.25
CA ASP A 213 16.27 6.81 -8.46
C ASP A 213 14.80 7.21 -8.21
N PRO A 214 14.30 8.37 -8.69
CA PRO A 214 12.92 8.82 -8.46
C PRO A 214 11.84 7.86 -8.96
N HIS A 215 12.20 6.96 -9.87
CA HIS A 215 11.27 6.01 -10.47
C HIS A 215 10.93 4.83 -9.55
N VAL A 216 11.79 4.50 -8.56
CA VAL A 216 11.63 3.33 -7.67
C VAL A 216 11.46 3.76 -6.22
N LEU A 217 10.54 3.15 -5.49
CA LEU A 217 10.38 3.25 -4.04
C LEU A 217 10.84 1.93 -3.40
N PRO A 218 12.07 1.87 -2.83
CA PRO A 218 12.54 0.69 -2.12
C PRO A 218 11.90 0.61 -0.74
N LEU A 219 11.37 -0.56 -0.39
CA LEU A 219 10.64 -0.79 0.85
C LEU A 219 11.16 -2.02 1.59
N ILE A 220 11.08 -1.96 2.91
CA ILE A 220 11.17 -3.11 3.81
C ILE A 220 9.77 -3.44 4.30
N GLY A 221 9.36 -4.70 4.12
CA GLY A 221 8.15 -5.24 4.73
C GLY A 221 8.45 -5.86 6.09
N SER A 222 7.58 -5.60 7.07
CA SER A 222 7.66 -6.17 8.41
C SER A 222 6.33 -6.76 8.86
N PHE A 223 6.39 -7.82 9.67
CA PHE A 223 5.25 -8.29 10.46
C PHE A 223 5.55 -8.08 11.94
N ALA A 224 4.69 -7.36 12.66
CA ALA A 224 4.94 -6.95 14.05
C ALA A 224 6.37 -6.40 14.24
N ASP A 225 6.75 -5.47 13.37
CA ASP A 225 8.07 -4.83 13.29
C ASP A 225 9.28 -5.73 12.96
N ILE A 226 9.07 -7.04 12.75
CA ILE A 226 10.13 -7.97 12.32
C ILE A 226 10.26 -7.90 10.78
N PRO A 227 11.39 -7.42 10.22
CA PRO A 227 11.60 -7.36 8.78
C PRO A 227 11.62 -8.76 8.16
N PHE A 228 10.92 -8.94 7.03
CA PHE A 228 10.85 -10.24 6.35
C PHE A 228 11.23 -10.21 4.87
N GLY A 229 11.18 -9.04 4.23
CA GLY A 229 11.44 -8.94 2.81
C GLY A 229 11.69 -7.51 2.32
N TYR A 230 12.32 -7.45 1.16
CA TYR A 230 12.61 -6.23 0.40
C TYR A 230 11.69 -6.14 -0.81
N PHE A 231 11.19 -4.95 -1.10
CA PHE A 231 10.27 -4.69 -2.19
C PHE A 231 10.71 -3.45 -2.96
N GLU A 232 10.46 -3.43 -4.26
CA GLU A 232 10.63 -2.24 -5.10
C GLU A 232 9.30 -1.92 -5.72
N VAL A 233 8.72 -0.76 -5.44
CA VAL A 233 7.52 -0.27 -6.13
C VAL A 233 7.94 0.79 -7.13
N TYR A 234 7.63 0.61 -8.41
CA TYR A 234 8.18 1.45 -9.47
C TYR A 234 7.10 2.04 -10.38
N TRP A 235 7.41 3.16 -11.04
CA TRP A 235 6.54 3.74 -12.08
C TRP A 235 6.75 2.99 -13.41
N ALA A 236 5.75 2.26 -13.88
CA ALA A 236 5.94 1.32 -14.99
C ALA A 236 6.34 2.00 -16.30
N LYS A 237 5.92 3.25 -16.51
CA LYS A 237 6.27 4.05 -17.69
C LYS A 237 7.77 4.34 -17.79
N GLU A 238 8.47 4.53 -16.67
CA GLU A 238 9.93 4.67 -16.63
C GLU A 238 10.68 3.33 -16.53
N ASN A 239 9.99 2.24 -16.19
CA ASN A 239 10.61 0.92 -16.02
C ASN A 239 10.97 0.24 -17.36
N ARG A 240 11.91 -0.70 -17.36
CA ARG A 240 12.17 -1.59 -18.52
C ARG A 240 10.92 -2.30 -19.05
N LEU A 241 9.89 -2.49 -18.23
CA LEU A 241 8.60 -3.06 -18.63
C LEU A 241 7.76 -2.13 -19.51
N GLY A 242 7.86 -0.80 -19.32
CA GLY A 242 7.03 0.20 -19.98
C GLY A 242 6.91 0.04 -21.50
N PRO A 243 8.02 -0.15 -22.25
CA PRO A 243 7.96 -0.31 -23.72
C PRO A 243 7.20 -1.54 -24.22
N PHE A 244 6.90 -2.51 -23.35
CA PHE A 244 6.25 -3.75 -23.76
C PHE A 244 4.72 -3.66 -23.72
N TYR A 245 4.13 -2.52 -23.33
CA TYR A 245 2.68 -2.29 -23.41
C TYR A 245 2.39 -0.79 -23.46
N ASP A 246 1.11 -0.41 -23.61
CA ASP A 246 0.71 0.99 -23.56
C ASP A 246 0.64 1.46 -22.10
N ALA A 247 1.80 1.82 -21.55
CA ALA A 247 1.97 2.23 -20.16
C ALA A 247 1.39 3.62 -19.91
N ASP A 248 0.48 3.71 -18.93
CA ASP A 248 -0.11 4.97 -18.48
C ASP A 248 0.86 5.67 -17.52
N ASP A 249 0.72 6.99 -17.42
CA ASP A 249 1.52 7.88 -16.58
C ASP A 249 1.59 7.44 -15.12
N TYR A 250 0.56 6.76 -14.62
CA TYR A 250 0.46 6.35 -13.22
C TYR A 250 0.39 4.84 -13.02
N ASP A 251 0.74 4.05 -14.04
CA ASP A 251 0.89 2.62 -13.82
C ASP A 251 2.06 2.34 -12.87
N ARG A 252 1.84 1.41 -11.95
CA ARG A 252 2.84 0.99 -10.98
C ARG A 252 3.19 -0.47 -11.21
N GLY A 253 4.43 -0.85 -10.97
CA GLY A 253 4.81 -2.24 -10.89
C GLY A 253 5.60 -2.51 -9.62
N TRP A 254 5.95 -3.77 -9.42
CA TRP A 254 6.64 -4.17 -8.20
C TRP A 254 7.57 -5.36 -8.39
N HIS A 255 8.64 -5.40 -7.59
CA HIS A 255 9.49 -6.57 -7.37
C HIS A 255 9.54 -6.92 -5.89
N VAL A 256 9.82 -8.20 -5.59
CA VAL A 256 9.87 -8.71 -4.20
C VAL A 256 11.01 -9.71 -4.01
N ALA A 257 11.68 -9.61 -2.87
CA ALA A 257 12.53 -10.63 -2.29
C ALA A 257 12.00 -10.97 -0.88
N ILE A 258 11.47 -12.18 -0.70
CA ILE A 258 11.12 -12.69 0.62
C ILE A 258 12.36 -13.34 1.23
N GLY A 259 13.10 -12.52 1.96
CA GLY A 259 14.39 -12.88 2.53
C GLY A 259 14.30 -13.87 3.67
N GLU A 260 13.34 -13.70 4.58
CA GLU A 260 13.18 -14.57 5.73
C GLU A 260 12.35 -15.82 5.37
N PRO A 261 12.91 -17.05 5.49
CA PRO A 261 12.21 -18.28 5.09
C PRO A 261 10.91 -18.53 5.84
N ASP A 262 10.85 -18.16 7.12
CA ASP A 262 9.68 -18.35 7.98
C ASP A 262 8.45 -17.57 7.52
N TYR A 263 8.64 -16.57 6.67
CA TYR A 263 7.59 -15.72 6.08
C TYR A 263 7.23 -16.12 4.65
N ARG A 264 7.65 -17.31 4.21
CA ARG A 264 7.25 -17.90 2.91
C ARG A 264 6.04 -18.81 3.08
N GLY A 265 5.22 -18.94 2.02
CA GLY A 265 4.08 -19.85 1.98
C GLY A 265 2.70 -19.16 2.04
N LYS A 266 1.63 -19.97 1.91
CA LYS A 266 0.25 -19.52 1.62
C LYS A 266 -0.24 -18.44 2.59
N LYS A 267 -0.07 -18.65 3.91
CA LYS A 267 -0.59 -17.73 4.95
C LYS A 267 0.07 -16.34 4.92
N TRP A 268 1.32 -16.27 4.50
CA TRP A 268 2.08 -15.02 4.45
C TRP A 268 1.86 -14.28 3.15
N ILE A 269 1.89 -14.99 2.00
CA ILE A 269 1.59 -14.36 0.71
C ILE A 269 0.16 -13.83 0.65
N SER A 270 -0.80 -14.52 1.27
CA SER A 270 -2.18 -14.03 1.37
C SER A 270 -2.31 -12.75 2.21
N ALA A 271 -1.32 -12.42 3.05
CA ALA A 271 -1.28 -11.22 3.85
C ALA A 271 -0.49 -10.09 3.18
N TRP A 272 0.75 -10.35 2.74
CA TRP A 272 1.60 -9.29 2.22
C TRP A 272 1.23 -8.85 0.81
N LEU A 273 0.83 -9.76 -0.08
CA LEU A 273 0.59 -9.40 -1.49
C LEU A 273 -0.62 -8.46 -1.62
N PRO A 274 -1.81 -8.78 -1.07
CA PRO A 274 -2.93 -7.84 -1.08
C PRO A 274 -2.62 -6.52 -0.37
N SER A 275 -1.83 -6.54 0.71
CA SER A 275 -1.45 -5.33 1.45
C SER A 275 -0.51 -4.43 0.65
N LEU A 276 0.44 -5.00 -0.10
CA LEU A 276 1.29 -4.24 -1.01
C LEU A 276 0.47 -3.65 -2.16
N MET A 277 -0.44 -4.42 -2.76
CA MET A 277 -1.31 -3.92 -3.84
C MET A 277 -2.19 -2.78 -3.35
N HIS A 278 -2.76 -2.93 -2.16
CA HIS A 278 -3.54 -1.91 -1.49
C HIS A 278 -2.71 -0.64 -1.29
N PHE A 279 -1.51 -0.75 -0.72
CA PHE A 279 -0.59 0.37 -0.59
C PHE A 279 -0.35 1.07 -1.93
N ILE A 280 0.00 0.33 -2.99
CA ILE A 280 0.30 0.92 -4.31
C ILE A 280 -0.88 1.71 -4.87
N PHE A 281 -2.11 1.23 -4.70
CA PHE A 281 -3.30 1.96 -5.12
C PHE A 281 -3.61 3.19 -4.25
N LEU A 282 -3.25 3.17 -2.96
CA LEU A 282 -3.47 4.30 -2.07
C LEU A 282 -2.37 5.37 -2.16
N ASP A 283 -1.15 4.97 -2.51
CA ASP A 283 0.05 5.83 -2.64
C ASP A 283 -0.20 6.98 -3.64
N ASP A 284 -0.84 6.67 -4.77
CA ASP A 284 -1.36 7.68 -5.71
C ASP A 284 -2.74 7.27 -6.23
N PRO A 285 -3.82 8.03 -5.96
CA PRO A 285 -5.18 7.68 -6.37
C PRO A 285 -5.38 7.66 -7.89
N ARG A 286 -4.44 8.22 -8.68
CA ARG A 286 -4.45 8.17 -10.15
C ARG A 286 -3.96 6.81 -10.69
N THR A 287 -3.32 5.99 -9.84
CA THR A 287 -2.91 4.63 -10.19
C THR A 287 -4.13 3.76 -10.48
N LYS A 288 -4.31 3.40 -11.76
CA LYS A 288 -5.41 2.55 -12.23
C LYS A 288 -5.00 1.10 -12.43
N ARG A 289 -3.71 0.83 -12.63
CA ARG A 289 -3.19 -0.51 -12.96
C ARG A 289 -1.90 -0.78 -12.22
N ILE A 290 -1.79 -2.00 -11.69
CA ILE A 290 -0.55 -2.56 -11.18
C ILE A 290 -0.11 -3.66 -12.14
N VAL A 291 1.14 -3.60 -12.58
CA VAL A 291 1.71 -4.53 -13.55
C VAL A 291 2.82 -5.37 -12.93
N GLY A 292 3.09 -6.52 -13.54
CA GLY A 292 4.22 -7.37 -13.20
C GLY A 292 4.65 -8.24 -14.37
N GLU A 293 5.87 -8.77 -14.27
CA GLU A 293 6.53 -9.51 -15.33
C GLU A 293 7.16 -10.84 -14.87
N PRO A 294 6.41 -11.75 -14.21
CA PRO A 294 6.94 -13.05 -13.82
C PRO A 294 7.53 -13.82 -15.02
N ARG A 295 8.53 -14.69 -14.76
CA ARG A 295 9.01 -15.64 -15.77
C ARG A 295 7.82 -16.51 -16.21
N ALA A 296 7.63 -16.68 -17.52
CA ALA A 296 6.48 -17.41 -18.07
C ALA A 296 6.42 -18.89 -17.61
N SER A 297 7.58 -19.49 -17.31
CA SER A 297 7.70 -20.84 -16.79
C SER A 297 7.45 -20.95 -15.27
N HIS A 298 7.34 -19.83 -14.54
CA HIS A 298 7.19 -19.86 -13.08
C HIS A 298 5.72 -20.06 -12.67
N GLU A 299 5.20 -21.26 -12.91
CA GLU A 299 3.77 -21.55 -12.76
C GLU A 299 3.22 -21.25 -11.36
N GLN A 300 3.99 -21.52 -10.30
CA GLN A 300 3.53 -21.28 -8.93
C GLN A 300 3.30 -19.78 -8.67
N GLN A 301 4.20 -18.92 -9.15
CA GLN A 301 4.03 -17.47 -9.06
C GLN A 301 2.83 -17.02 -9.89
N ILE A 302 2.67 -17.54 -11.11
CA ILE A 302 1.53 -17.22 -11.97
C ILE A 302 0.20 -17.63 -11.31
N ARG A 303 0.11 -18.82 -10.70
CA ARG A 303 -1.07 -19.26 -9.94
C ARG A 303 -1.38 -18.35 -8.76
N ASN A 304 -0.35 -17.89 -8.03
CA ASN A 304 -0.53 -16.95 -6.92
C ASN A 304 -1.10 -15.61 -7.43
N LEU A 305 -0.55 -15.06 -8.52
CA LEU A 305 -1.01 -13.81 -9.13
C LEU A 305 -2.45 -13.92 -9.66
N ASP A 306 -2.80 -15.04 -10.29
CA ASP A 306 -4.15 -15.33 -10.78
C ASP A 306 -5.18 -15.32 -9.64
N ARG A 307 -4.86 -16.00 -8.52
CA ARG A 307 -5.68 -15.99 -7.29
C ARG A 307 -5.78 -14.61 -6.64
N SER A 308 -4.78 -13.75 -6.84
CA SER A 308 -4.78 -12.36 -6.40
C SER A 308 -5.44 -11.40 -7.41
N GLY A 309 -6.09 -11.91 -8.45
CA GLY A 309 -6.88 -11.12 -9.40
C GLY A 309 -6.10 -10.49 -10.56
N PHE A 310 -4.83 -10.87 -10.74
CA PHE A 310 -4.08 -10.40 -11.90
C PHE A 310 -4.53 -11.11 -13.18
N ALA A 311 -4.86 -10.33 -14.21
CA ALA A 311 -5.09 -10.82 -15.56
C ALA A 311 -3.76 -11.16 -16.25
N LYS A 312 -3.75 -12.23 -17.05
CA LYS A 312 -2.62 -12.63 -17.92
C LYS A 312 -2.79 -11.90 -19.26
N VAL A 313 -2.00 -10.86 -19.50
CA VAL A 313 -2.21 -9.95 -20.65
C VAL A 313 -1.56 -10.51 -21.91
N LYS A 314 -0.24 -10.73 -21.88
CA LYS A 314 0.50 -11.29 -23.02
C LYS A 314 1.88 -11.80 -22.62
N HIS A 315 2.43 -12.69 -23.44
CA HIS A 315 3.83 -13.08 -23.36
C HIS A 315 4.71 -12.12 -24.17
N PHE A 316 5.94 -11.91 -23.71
CA PHE A 316 6.96 -11.13 -24.42
C PHE A 316 8.36 -11.54 -23.95
N ASP A 317 9.40 -11.08 -24.65
CA ASP A 317 10.79 -11.44 -24.37
C ASP A 317 11.57 -10.26 -23.81
N PHE A 318 12.20 -10.46 -22.66
CA PHE A 318 13.38 -9.72 -22.26
C PHE A 318 14.64 -10.47 -22.71
N PRO A 319 15.80 -9.80 -22.83
CA PRO A 319 17.06 -10.47 -23.19
C PRO A 319 17.40 -11.69 -22.31
N HIS A 320 16.98 -11.69 -21.04
CA HIS A 320 17.31 -12.71 -20.04
C HIS A 320 16.12 -13.62 -19.66
N LYS A 321 14.91 -13.39 -20.18
CA LYS A 321 13.72 -14.23 -19.88
C LYS A 321 12.56 -14.07 -20.86
N ARG A 322 11.81 -15.16 -21.06
CA ARG A 322 10.41 -15.11 -21.50
C ARG A 322 9.54 -14.65 -20.33
N ALA A 323 8.87 -13.52 -20.46
CA ALA A 323 8.01 -12.94 -19.44
C ALA A 323 6.53 -13.07 -19.80
N LEU A 324 5.68 -13.11 -18.78
CA LEU A 324 4.24 -12.95 -18.89
C LEU A 324 3.85 -11.60 -18.27
N LEU A 325 3.36 -10.66 -19.06
CA LEU A 325 2.77 -9.42 -18.55
C LEU A 325 1.49 -9.78 -17.81
N VAL A 326 1.45 -9.48 -16.52
CA VAL A 326 0.26 -9.56 -15.69
C VAL A 326 -0.21 -8.17 -15.27
N MET A 327 -1.51 -8.01 -15.05
CA MET A 327 -2.09 -6.72 -14.70
C MET A 327 -3.26 -6.87 -13.73
N LEU A 328 -3.26 -6.07 -12.67
CA LEU A 328 -4.35 -5.91 -11.72
C LEU A 328 -4.90 -4.50 -11.85
N THR A 329 -6.20 -4.36 -12.14
CA THR A 329 -6.85 -3.05 -12.21
C THR A 329 -7.35 -2.62 -10.83
N ARG A 330 -7.38 -1.31 -10.61
CA ARG A 330 -7.96 -0.67 -9.42
C ARG A 330 -9.41 -1.11 -9.23
N GLU A 331 -10.19 -1.03 -10.31
CA GLU A 331 -11.59 -1.43 -10.35
C GLU A 331 -11.77 -2.88 -9.87
N ARG A 332 -10.97 -3.82 -10.38
CA ARG A 332 -11.05 -5.22 -9.97
C ARG A 332 -10.61 -5.44 -8.54
N PHE A 333 -9.48 -4.84 -8.13
CA PHE A 333 -8.98 -4.98 -6.75
C PHE A 333 -10.02 -4.54 -5.72
N PHE A 334 -10.61 -3.36 -5.93
CA PHE A 334 -11.58 -2.82 -4.98
C PHE A 334 -12.99 -3.38 -5.16
N GLY A 335 -13.43 -3.68 -6.39
CA GLY A 335 -14.76 -4.25 -6.67
C GLY A 335 -14.90 -5.72 -6.25
N ASP A 336 -13.86 -6.52 -6.44
CA ASP A 336 -13.86 -7.95 -6.05
C ASP A 336 -13.40 -8.17 -4.60
N HIS A 337 -13.09 -7.09 -3.86
CA HIS A 337 -12.67 -7.11 -2.46
C HIS A 337 -11.41 -7.95 -2.22
N LEU A 338 -10.39 -7.76 -3.07
CA LEU A 338 -9.19 -8.60 -3.09
C LEU A 338 -8.20 -8.30 -1.96
N TRP A 339 -8.52 -7.40 -1.04
CA TRP A 339 -7.77 -7.12 0.18
C TRP A 339 -7.97 -8.18 1.28
N VAL A 340 -8.95 -9.08 1.12
CA VAL A 340 -9.12 -10.30 1.93
C VAL A 340 -8.88 -11.51 1.03
N PRO A 341 -8.09 -12.50 1.46
CA PRO A 341 -7.92 -13.71 0.68
C PRO A 341 -9.25 -14.43 0.45
N ALA A 342 -9.38 -15.09 -0.70
CA ALA A 342 -10.47 -16.03 -0.91
C ALA A 342 -10.35 -17.19 0.10
N SER A 343 -11.48 -17.57 0.69
CA SER A 343 -11.63 -18.68 1.65
C SER A 343 -11.10 -20.00 1.10
#